data_AF-D6Z6X5-F1
#
_entry.id   AF-D6Z6X5-F1
#
_cell.length_a   1.000
_cell.length_b   1.000
_cell.length_c   1.000
_cell.angle_alpha   90.00
_cell.angle_beta   90.00
_cell.angle_gamma   90.00
#
_symmetry.space_group_name_H-M   'P 1'
#
loop_
_entity.id
_entity.type
_entity.pdbx_description
1 polymer ?
#
loop_
_entity_poly.entity_id
_entity_poly.type
_entity_poly.pdbx_seq_one_letter_code
_entity_poly.pdbx_strand_id
1 'polypeptide(L)'
;MTLEQFLAENKGELQDRWVDRVLDSYAGDAATIFKGEQDRFANPVGYNTRHTLTAIYSLLFDQPEVDLQRLKAELETFIKIRAVQTFTPASAVGFIYDLKAVVRHAVGKQRDLTVSQEEWANFHDTLDQLALVVFDLYMASRERLFQAHLNEIKTMNHMLTKHGCPSAGLVDKTTQLMADVQPLHTQSNEAR
;
A
#
# COMPACT_ATOMS: atom_id res chain seq x y z
N MET A 1 34.23 19.95 1.49
CA MET A 1 33.15 19.16 0.87
C MET A 1 31.87 19.54 1.59
N THR A 2 30.84 19.96 0.85
CA THR A 2 29.50 20.21 1.39
C THR A 2 28.73 18.90 1.57
N LEU A 3 27.63 18.92 2.31
CA LEU A 3 26.75 17.74 2.41
C LEU A 3 26.20 17.34 1.03
N GLU A 4 25.81 18.32 0.21
CA GLU A 4 25.33 18.09 -1.15
C GLU A 4 26.36 17.37 -2.02
N GLN A 5 27.62 17.82 -2.00
CA GLN A 5 28.72 17.15 -2.71
C GLN A 5 28.91 15.72 -2.21
N PHE A 6 28.88 15.51 -0.89
CA PHE A 6 28.99 14.17 -0.32
C PHE A 6 27.86 13.24 -0.78
N LEU A 7 26.62 13.72 -0.82
CA LEU A 7 25.44 12.96 -1.26
C LEU A 7 25.53 12.58 -2.75
N ALA A 8 26.08 13.46 -3.59
CA ALA A 8 26.32 13.19 -5.00
C ALA A 8 27.46 12.17 -5.22
N GLU A 9 28.59 12.36 -4.55
CA GLU A 9 29.78 11.49 -4.67
C GLU A 9 29.53 10.07 -4.15
N ASN A 10 28.70 9.91 -3.11
CA ASN A 10 28.43 8.63 -2.46
C ASN A 10 27.06 8.04 -2.84
N LYS A 11 26.45 8.54 -3.92
CA LYS A 11 25.08 8.20 -4.34
C LYS A 11 24.82 6.69 -4.40
N GLY A 12 25.71 5.93 -5.05
CA GLY A 12 25.52 4.48 -5.22
C GLY A 12 25.45 3.74 -3.88
N GLU A 13 26.44 3.97 -3.00
CA GLU A 13 26.47 3.34 -1.68
C GLU A 13 25.26 3.75 -0.82
N LEU A 14 24.90 5.03 -0.84
CA LEU A 14 23.79 5.55 -0.05
C LEU A 14 22.45 4.98 -0.53
N GLN A 15 22.24 4.88 -1.84
CA GLN A 15 21.06 4.26 -2.43
C GLN A 15 20.96 2.78 -2.07
N ASP A 16 22.02 2.00 -2.24
CA ASP A 16 22.02 0.56 -1.94
C ASP A 16 21.72 0.31 -0.46
N ARG A 17 22.38 1.05 0.44
CA ARG A 17 22.13 0.95 1.89
C ARG A 17 20.71 1.37 2.26
N TRP A 18 20.16 2.38 1.58
CA TRP A 18 18.78 2.81 1.81
C TRP A 18 17.79 1.75 1.34
N VAL A 19 17.92 1.25 0.11
CA VAL A 19 17.12 0.15 -0.44
C VAL A 19 17.14 -1.05 0.49
N ASP A 20 18.33 -1.48 0.92
CA ASP A 20 18.45 -2.65 1.79
C ASP A 20 17.70 -2.48 3.11
N ARG A 21 17.83 -1.31 3.73
CA ARG A 21 17.13 -0.98 4.98
C ARG A 21 15.62 -0.93 4.78
N VAL A 22 15.15 -0.45 3.64
CA VAL A 22 13.73 -0.43 3.30
C VAL A 22 13.19 -1.83 3.03
N LEU A 23 13.97 -2.70 2.38
CA LEU A 23 13.59 -4.10 2.17
C LEU A 23 13.56 -4.89 3.48
N ASP A 24 14.42 -4.55 4.45
CA ASP A 24 14.37 -5.12 5.81
C ASP A 24 13.12 -4.73 6.61
N SER A 25 12.38 -3.71 6.17
CA SER A 25 11.12 -3.32 6.82
C SER A 25 9.95 -4.27 6.50
N TYR A 26 10.10 -5.17 5.52
CA TYR A 26 9.10 -6.17 5.19
C TYR A 26 9.24 -7.39 6.10
N ALA A 27 8.13 -7.82 6.70
CA ALA A 27 8.12 -8.90 7.69
C ALA A 27 8.42 -10.29 7.10
N GLY A 28 8.98 -11.18 7.94
CA GLY A 28 9.19 -12.59 7.62
C GLY A 28 10.27 -12.84 6.57
N ASP A 29 10.13 -13.92 5.81
CA ASP A 29 11.08 -14.33 4.76
C ASP A 29 11.06 -13.40 3.53
N ALA A 30 10.12 -12.47 3.47
CA ALA A 30 9.94 -11.54 2.35
C ALA A 30 11.19 -10.68 2.12
N ALA A 31 11.85 -10.20 3.20
CA ALA A 31 13.08 -9.43 3.08
C ALA A 31 14.19 -10.22 2.36
N THR A 32 14.37 -11.49 2.69
CA THR A 32 15.36 -12.37 2.06
C THR A 32 15.04 -12.60 0.59
N ILE A 33 13.77 -12.87 0.27
CA ILE A 33 13.31 -13.08 -1.11
C ILE A 33 13.51 -11.81 -1.94
N PHE A 34 13.08 -10.66 -1.43
CA PHE A 34 13.18 -9.39 -2.15
C PHE A 34 14.62 -8.93 -2.37
N LYS A 35 15.53 -9.35 -1.50
CA LYS A 35 16.97 -9.09 -1.64
C LYS A 35 17.67 -10.03 -2.61
N GLY A 36 17.29 -11.32 -2.61
CA GLY A 36 17.95 -12.36 -3.38
C GLY A 36 17.51 -12.46 -4.85
N GLU A 37 16.24 -12.17 -5.16
CA GLU A 37 15.68 -12.28 -6.51
C GLU A 37 15.75 -10.94 -7.26
N GLN A 38 16.27 -10.94 -8.49
CA GLN A 38 16.47 -9.73 -9.30
C GLN A 38 15.50 -9.63 -10.48
N ASP A 39 14.88 -10.74 -10.88
CA ASP A 39 13.89 -10.72 -11.95
C ASP A 39 12.65 -9.92 -11.54
N ARG A 40 12.26 -8.96 -12.38
CA ARG A 40 11.14 -8.05 -12.09
C ARG A 40 9.78 -8.73 -12.02
N PHE A 41 9.63 -9.89 -12.66
CA PHE A 41 8.38 -10.64 -12.67
C PHE A 41 8.31 -11.60 -11.49
N ALA A 42 9.44 -12.18 -11.08
CA ALA A 42 9.56 -12.99 -9.89
C ALA A 42 9.55 -12.16 -8.59
N ASN A 43 10.08 -10.93 -8.63
CA ASN A 43 10.18 -10.02 -7.49
C ASN A 43 9.71 -8.58 -7.82
N PRO A 44 8.40 -8.39 -8.07
CA PRO A 44 7.86 -7.07 -8.43
C PRO A 44 8.01 -6.05 -7.29
N VAL A 45 7.94 -6.48 -6.03
CA VAL A 45 8.05 -5.58 -4.86
C VAL A 45 9.48 -5.11 -4.67
N GLY A 46 10.45 -6.01 -4.70
CA GLY A 46 11.86 -5.66 -4.59
C GLY A 46 12.34 -4.81 -5.76
N TYR A 47 11.96 -5.16 -6.99
CA TYR A 47 12.27 -4.36 -8.17
C TYR A 47 11.67 -2.96 -8.09
N ASN A 48 10.38 -2.83 -7.75
CA ASN A 48 9.72 -1.53 -7.61
C ASN A 48 10.35 -0.68 -6.49
N THR A 49 10.69 -1.31 -5.36
CA THR A 49 11.38 -0.63 -4.25
C THR A 49 12.71 -0.06 -4.72
N ARG A 50 13.57 -0.87 -5.37
CA ARG A 50 14.86 -0.40 -5.91
C ARG A 50 14.67 0.77 -6.88
N HIS A 51 13.82 0.57 -7.88
CA HIS A 51 13.59 1.56 -8.92
C HIS A 51 13.09 2.90 -8.35
N THR A 52 12.05 2.86 -7.51
CA THR A 52 11.46 4.08 -6.95
C THR A 52 12.43 4.78 -6.00
N LEU A 53 13.15 4.06 -5.13
CA LEU A 53 14.09 4.71 -4.21
C LEU A 53 15.28 5.33 -4.96
N THR A 54 15.81 4.67 -6.00
CA THR A 54 16.84 5.27 -6.87
C THR A 54 16.34 6.53 -7.58
N ALA A 55 15.09 6.53 -8.06
CA ALA A 55 14.48 7.69 -8.70
C ALA A 55 14.29 8.85 -7.71
N ILE A 56 13.73 8.58 -6.52
CA ILE A 56 13.51 9.59 -5.47
C ILE A 56 14.83 10.22 -5.04
N TYR A 57 15.87 9.42 -4.79
CA TYR A 57 17.18 9.94 -4.41
C TYR A 57 17.74 10.89 -5.48
N SER A 58 17.62 10.50 -6.75
CA SER A 58 18.06 11.33 -7.88
C SER A 58 17.25 12.64 -7.95
N LEU A 59 15.92 12.57 -7.79
CA LEU A 59 15.04 13.73 -7.77
C LEU A 59 15.29 14.69 -6.60
N LEU A 60 15.83 14.17 -5.49
CA LEU A 60 16.17 14.97 -4.32
C LEU A 60 17.53 15.65 -4.41
N PHE A 61 18.53 14.98 -5.00
CA PHE A 61 19.94 15.40 -4.84
C PHE A 61 20.71 15.61 -6.15
N ASP A 62 20.18 15.25 -7.32
CA ASP A 62 20.86 15.49 -8.60
C ASP A 62 20.41 16.78 -9.31
N GLN A 63 19.43 17.49 -8.74
CA GLN A 63 18.89 18.73 -9.31
C GLN A 63 19.02 19.90 -8.32
N PRO A 64 19.17 21.15 -8.81
CA PRO A 64 19.23 22.33 -7.95
C PRO A 64 17.94 22.60 -7.18
N GLU A 65 16.80 22.20 -7.75
CA GLU A 65 15.47 22.40 -7.17
C GLU A 65 14.67 21.10 -7.19
N VAL A 66 13.96 20.86 -6.10
CA VAL A 66 13.14 19.65 -5.92
C VAL A 66 11.82 19.79 -6.67
N ASP A 67 11.62 18.97 -7.70
CA ASP A 67 10.34 18.85 -8.41
C ASP A 67 9.37 17.96 -7.62
N LEU A 68 8.54 18.59 -6.80
CA LEU A 68 7.53 17.90 -6.00
C LEU A 68 6.49 17.14 -6.83
N GLN A 69 6.20 17.55 -8.07
CA GLN A 69 5.22 16.85 -8.91
C GLN A 69 5.81 15.55 -9.43
N ARG A 70 7.07 15.57 -9.89
CA ARG A 70 7.79 14.34 -10.26
C ARG A 70 7.95 13.40 -9.08
N LEU A 71 8.33 13.91 -7.91
CA LEU A 71 8.43 13.08 -6.70
C LEU A 71 7.10 12.40 -6.36
N LYS A 72 5.99 13.14 -6.41
CA LYS A 72 4.65 12.57 -6.18
C LYS A 72 4.32 11.47 -7.19
N ALA A 73 4.62 11.68 -8.47
CA ALA A 73 4.37 10.69 -9.51
C ALA A 73 5.18 9.40 -9.29
N GLU A 74 6.47 9.53 -8.96
CA GLU A 74 7.34 8.37 -8.66
C GLU A 74 6.88 7.62 -7.40
N LEU A 75 6.43 8.36 -6.37
CA LEU A 75 5.94 7.78 -5.12
C LEU A 75 4.60 7.08 -5.25
N GLU A 76 3.74 7.50 -6.17
CA GLU A 76 2.33 7.09 -6.19
C GLU A 76 2.18 5.55 -6.27
N THR A 77 2.92 4.91 -7.18
CA THR A 77 2.85 3.45 -7.36
C THR A 77 3.42 2.71 -6.15
N PHE A 78 4.58 3.13 -5.65
CA PHE A 78 5.24 2.52 -4.51
C PHE A 78 4.39 2.59 -3.23
N ILE A 79 3.75 3.75 -2.99
CA ILE A 79 2.88 3.96 -1.84
C ILE A 79 1.57 3.17 -1.97
N LYS A 80 1.00 3.03 -3.18
CA LYS A 80 -0.15 2.14 -3.41
C LYS A 80 0.16 0.69 -3.07
N ILE A 81 1.33 0.19 -3.47
CA ILE A 81 1.78 -1.17 -3.13
C ILE A 81 1.85 -1.31 -1.60
N ARG A 82 2.47 -0.36 -0.90
CA ARG A 82 2.53 -0.36 0.57
C ARG A 82 1.15 -0.30 1.24
N ALA A 83 0.19 0.43 0.67
CA ALA A 83 -1.18 0.50 1.18
C ALA A 83 -1.93 -0.83 1.09
N VAL A 84 -1.69 -1.61 0.03
CA VAL A 84 -2.22 -2.97 -0.13
C VAL A 84 -1.56 -3.95 0.84
N GLN A 85 -0.27 -3.79 1.11
CA GLN A 85 0.50 -4.62 2.06
C GLN A 85 0.18 -4.35 3.55
N THR A 86 -0.88 -3.59 3.85
CA THR A 86 -1.42 -3.36 5.22
C THR A 86 -0.43 -2.79 6.24
N PHE A 87 0.58 -2.05 5.79
CA PHE A 87 1.48 -1.34 6.70
C PHE A 87 0.72 -0.37 7.63
N THR A 88 1.26 -0.11 8.82
CA THR A 88 0.76 1.05 9.60
C THR A 88 1.15 2.35 8.88
N PRO A 89 0.44 3.48 9.08
CA PRO A 89 0.86 4.75 8.49
C PRO A 89 2.31 5.12 8.83
N ALA A 90 2.74 4.89 10.07
CA ALA A 90 4.12 5.14 10.50
C ALA A 90 5.12 4.27 9.72
N SER A 91 4.86 2.97 9.60
CA SER A 91 5.73 2.05 8.84
C SER A 91 5.75 2.35 7.33
N ALA A 92 4.63 2.83 6.78
CA ALA A 92 4.54 3.20 5.38
C ALA A 92 5.43 4.40 5.03
N VAL A 93 5.53 5.39 5.94
CA VAL A 93 6.34 6.61 5.79
C VAL A 93 7.78 6.42 6.26
N GLY A 94 8.04 5.45 7.16
CA GLY A 94 9.31 5.25 7.85
C GLY A 94 10.57 5.21 6.97
N PHE A 95 10.43 4.75 5.73
CA PHE A 95 11.55 4.69 4.77
C PHE A 95 12.21 6.05 4.50
N ILE A 96 11.47 7.16 4.62
CA ILE A 96 12.04 8.50 4.48
C ILE A 96 13.02 8.82 5.63
N TYR A 97 12.68 8.39 6.84
CA TYR A 97 13.53 8.55 8.02
C TYR A 97 14.73 7.59 8.01
N ASP A 98 14.60 6.44 7.37
CA ASP A 98 15.71 5.52 7.16
C ASP A 98 16.84 6.18 6.35
N LEU A 99 16.52 7.02 5.37
CA LEU A 99 17.52 7.78 4.61
C LEU A 99 18.32 8.74 5.51
N LYS A 100 17.65 9.41 6.46
CA LYS A 100 18.34 10.26 7.46
C LYS A 100 19.39 9.46 8.24
N ALA A 101 19.02 8.25 8.68
CA ALA A 101 19.92 7.37 9.42
C ALA A 101 21.09 6.89 8.54
N VAL A 102 20.82 6.53 7.27
CA VAL A 102 21.83 6.07 6.31
C VAL A 102 22.88 7.15 6.06
N VAL A 103 22.44 8.39 5.78
CA VAL A 103 23.31 9.55 5.52
C VAL A 103 24.08 9.94 6.77
N ARG A 104 23.44 10.06 7.93
CA ARG A 104 24.11 10.38 9.20
C ARG A 104 25.24 9.40 9.51
N HIS A 105 25.00 8.11 9.31
CA HIS A 105 26.02 7.08 9.53
C HIS A 105 27.16 7.16 8.52
N ALA A 106 26.87 7.44 7.25
CA ALA A 106 27.89 7.57 6.21
C ALA A 106 28.78 8.79 6.46
N VAL A 107 28.18 9.95 6.77
CA VAL A 107 28.92 11.17 7.14
C VAL A 107 29.78 10.94 8.38
N GLY A 108 29.26 10.24 9.40
CA GLY A 108 30.03 9.93 10.61
C GLY A 108 31.25 9.03 10.39
N LYS A 109 31.33 8.31 9.26
CA LYS A 109 32.52 7.53 8.87
C LYS A 109 33.56 8.37 8.12
N GLN A 110 33.16 9.50 7.55
CA GLN A 110 34.02 10.36 6.74
C GLN A 110 34.77 11.35 7.65
N ARG A 111 36.06 11.10 7.87
CA ARG A 111 36.88 11.90 8.82
C ARG A 111 37.09 13.36 8.40
N ASP A 112 37.09 13.62 7.09
CA ASP A 112 37.41 14.94 6.53
C ASP A 112 36.16 15.76 6.14
N LEU A 113 34.97 15.29 6.51
CA LEU A 113 33.71 15.98 6.26
C LEU A 113 33.17 16.61 7.55
N THR A 114 33.14 17.94 7.60
CA THR A 114 32.39 18.68 8.62
C THR A 114 31.22 19.35 7.93
N VAL A 115 30.01 18.85 8.21
CA VAL A 115 28.76 19.41 7.71
C VAL A 115 28.26 20.47 8.70
N SER A 116 27.88 21.63 8.18
CA SER A 116 27.31 22.72 8.98
C SER A 116 25.93 22.35 9.53
N GLN A 117 25.51 23.04 10.59
CA GLN A 117 24.16 22.85 11.14
C GLN A 117 23.07 23.25 10.13
N GLU A 118 23.34 24.25 9.29
CA GLU A 118 22.42 24.72 8.25
C GLU A 118 22.22 23.66 7.16
N GLU A 119 23.30 23.03 6.69
CA GLU A 119 23.21 21.92 5.72
C GLU A 119 22.42 20.73 6.28
N TRP A 120 22.63 20.38 7.55
CA TRP A 120 21.83 19.34 8.21
C TRP A 120 20.36 19.72 8.35
N ALA A 121 20.07 20.98 8.70
CA ALA A 121 18.70 21.47 8.83
C ALA A 121 17.97 21.40 7.48
N ASN A 122 18.58 21.93 6.41
CA ASN A 122 18.02 21.89 5.07
C ASN A 122 17.75 20.45 4.60
N PHE A 123 18.70 19.54 4.80
CA PHE A 123 18.52 18.13 4.48
C PHE A 123 17.36 17.48 5.25
N HIS A 124 17.25 17.75 6.55
CA HIS A 124 16.16 17.20 7.36
C HIS A 124 14.80 17.78 6.97
N ASP A 125 14.72 19.08 6.72
CA ASP A 125 13.50 19.78 6.33
C ASP A 125 12.98 19.27 4.99
N THR A 126 13.86 19.07 3.99
CA THR A 126 13.48 18.46 2.71
C THR A 126 12.87 17.07 2.91
N LEU A 127 13.47 16.24 3.74
CA LEU A 127 12.96 14.89 4.00
C LEU A 127 11.67 14.90 4.84
N ASP A 128 11.51 15.81 5.79
CA ASP A 128 10.27 15.91 6.57
C ASP A 128 9.09 16.39 5.72
N GLN A 129 9.32 17.33 4.80
CA GLN A 129 8.32 17.73 3.80
C GLN A 129 7.92 16.55 2.91
N LEU A 130 8.90 15.76 2.46
CA LEU A 130 8.63 14.56 1.68
C LEU A 130 7.84 13.52 2.47
N ALA A 131 8.14 13.34 3.77
CA ALA A 131 7.42 12.43 4.64
C ALA A 131 5.92 12.78 4.75
N LEU A 132 5.58 14.07 4.82
CA LEU A 132 4.19 14.53 4.80
C LEU A 132 3.49 14.21 3.48
N VAL A 133 4.16 14.43 2.35
CA VAL A 133 3.63 14.07 1.02
C VAL A 133 3.36 12.56 0.93
N VAL A 134 4.29 11.74 1.41
CA VAL A 134 4.16 10.29 1.44
C VAL A 134 2.98 9.87 2.32
N PHE A 135 2.81 10.51 3.48
CA PHE A 135 1.69 10.24 4.38
C PHE A 135 0.34 10.51 3.71
N ASP A 136 0.19 11.66 3.03
CA ASP A 136 -1.04 12.00 2.31
C ASP A 136 -1.35 11.01 1.19
N LEU A 137 -0.34 10.61 0.41
CA LEU A 137 -0.49 9.59 -0.63
C LEU A 137 -0.92 8.24 -0.05
N TYR A 138 -0.38 7.88 1.12
CA TYR A 138 -0.71 6.64 1.80
C TYR A 138 -2.16 6.65 2.29
N MET A 139 -2.56 7.72 2.98
CA MET A 139 -3.91 7.87 3.50
C MET A 139 -4.95 7.90 2.38
N ALA A 140 -4.68 8.63 1.29
CA ALA A 140 -5.55 8.64 0.11
C ALA A 140 -5.68 7.24 -0.53
N SER A 141 -4.60 6.45 -0.55
CA SER A 141 -4.62 5.08 -1.06
C SER A 141 -5.43 4.14 -0.16
N ARG A 142 -5.29 4.26 1.17
CA ARG A 142 -6.06 3.47 2.15
C ARG A 142 -7.54 3.81 2.12
N GLU A 143 -7.87 5.09 2.02
CA GLU A 143 -9.27 5.53 1.88
C GLU A 143 -9.92 4.93 0.63
N ARG A 144 -9.25 5.00 -0.53
CA ARG A 144 -9.77 4.39 -1.76
C ARG A 144 -10.00 2.88 -1.63
N LEU A 145 -9.08 2.17 -0.96
CA LEU A 145 -9.23 0.73 -0.72
C LEU A 145 -10.47 0.43 0.15
N PHE A 146 -10.67 1.20 1.22
CA PHE A 146 -11.85 1.04 2.07
C PHE A 146 -13.15 1.41 1.35
N GLN A 147 -13.16 2.47 0.55
CA GLN A 147 -14.33 2.81 -0.27
C GLN A 147 -14.66 1.69 -1.27
N ALA A 148 -13.67 1.09 -1.91
CA ALA A 148 -13.87 -0.06 -2.79
C ALA A 148 -14.51 -1.24 -2.04
N HIS A 149 -13.98 -1.60 -0.85
CA HIS A 149 -14.55 -2.67 -0.02
C HIS A 149 -15.99 -2.37 0.42
N LEU A 150 -16.29 -1.13 0.84
CA LEU A 150 -17.64 -0.74 1.23
C LEU A 150 -18.62 -0.81 0.05
N ASN A 151 -18.20 -0.40 -1.13
CA ASN A 151 -19.02 -0.47 -2.34
C ASN A 151 -19.30 -1.92 -2.77
N GLU A 152 -18.31 -2.79 -2.64
CA GLU A 152 -18.47 -4.23 -2.89
C GLU A 152 -19.50 -4.85 -1.93
N ILE A 153 -19.37 -4.58 -0.63
CA ILE A 153 -20.33 -5.08 0.39
C ILE A 153 -21.75 -4.57 0.11
N LYS A 154 -21.92 -3.27 -0.20
CA LYS A 154 -23.23 -2.69 -0.53
C LYS A 154 -23.86 -3.35 -1.76
N THR A 155 -23.05 -3.62 -2.79
CA THR A 155 -23.50 -4.25 -4.04
C THR A 155 -23.86 -5.72 -3.83
N MET A 156 -23.06 -6.46 -3.06
CA MET A 156 -23.34 -7.86 -2.71
C MET A 156 -24.61 -7.98 -1.87
N ASN A 157 -24.83 -7.10 -0.88
CA ASN A 157 -26.08 -7.06 -0.13
C ASN A 157 -27.28 -6.75 -1.03
N HIS A 158 -27.12 -5.85 -2.01
CA HIS A 158 -28.17 -5.56 -2.98
C HIS A 158 -28.49 -6.77 -3.87
N MET A 159 -27.48 -7.50 -4.35
CA MET A 159 -27.67 -8.75 -5.10
C MET A 159 -28.42 -9.80 -4.25
N LEU A 160 -28.00 -10.01 -3.00
CA LEU A 160 -28.60 -11.01 -2.10
C LEU A 160 -30.01 -10.66 -1.62
N THR A 161 -30.34 -9.37 -1.54
CA THR A 161 -31.66 -8.91 -1.06
C THR A 161 -32.66 -8.68 -2.19
N LYS A 162 -32.22 -8.31 -3.39
CA LYS A 162 -33.10 -8.09 -4.55
C LYS A 162 -33.30 -9.32 -5.43
N HIS A 163 -32.31 -10.22 -5.52
CA HIS A 163 -32.57 -11.56 -6.03
C HIS A 163 -33.20 -12.34 -4.88
N GLY A 164 -34.52 -12.16 -4.72
CA GLY A 164 -35.31 -12.86 -3.71
C GLY A 164 -34.93 -14.33 -3.69
N CYS A 165 -34.86 -14.89 -2.48
CA CYS A 165 -34.54 -16.29 -2.23
C CYS A 165 -35.11 -17.16 -3.36
N PRO A 166 -34.30 -17.96 -4.10
CA PRO A 166 -34.81 -18.72 -5.25
C PRO A 166 -35.98 -19.65 -4.89
N SER A 167 -36.11 -20.00 -3.60
CA SER A 167 -37.21 -20.77 -3.04
C SER A 167 -38.47 -19.96 -2.71
N ALA A 168 -38.44 -18.63 -2.70
CA ALA A 168 -39.62 -17.80 -2.44
C ALA A 168 -40.75 -18.06 -3.45
N GLY A 169 -40.40 -18.31 -4.72
CA GLY A 169 -41.36 -18.73 -5.76
C GLY A 169 -41.78 -20.21 -5.70
N LEU A 170 -41.14 -21.02 -4.87
CA LEU A 170 -41.50 -22.43 -4.65
C LEU A 170 -42.49 -22.60 -3.50
N VAL A 171 -42.49 -21.70 -2.50
CA VAL A 171 -43.48 -21.70 -1.40
C VAL A 171 -44.89 -21.48 -1.94
N ASP A 172 -45.05 -20.64 -2.97
CA ASP A 172 -46.34 -20.31 -3.57
C ASP A 172 -46.95 -21.50 -4.33
N LYS A 173 -46.13 -22.22 -5.12
CA LYS A 173 -46.56 -23.43 -5.83
C LYS A 173 -46.93 -24.58 -4.91
N THR A 174 -46.24 -24.72 -3.78
CA THR A 174 -46.51 -25.80 -2.82
C THR A 174 -47.83 -25.55 -2.08
N THR A 175 -48.12 -24.28 -1.76
CA THR A 175 -49.36 -23.85 -1.11
C THR A 175 -50.56 -23.99 -2.06
N GLN A 176 -50.37 -23.67 -3.34
CA GLN A 176 -51.40 -23.85 -4.38
C GLN A 176 -51.68 -25.33 -4.67
N LEU A 177 -50.63 -26.17 -4.72
CA LEU A 177 -50.80 -27.62 -4.88
C LEU A 177 -51.58 -28.24 -3.72
N MET A 178 -51.40 -27.73 -2.49
CA MET A 178 -52.14 -28.20 -1.31
C MET A 178 -53.58 -27.68 -1.24
N ALA A 179 -53.87 -26.52 -1.86
CA ALA A 179 -55.22 -25.96 -1.95
C ALA A 179 -56.08 -26.66 -3.02
N ASP A 180 -55.46 -27.17 -4.09
CA ASP A 180 -56.14 -27.89 -5.18
C ASP A 180 -56.44 -29.37 -4.87
N VAL A 181 -55.92 -29.90 -3.76
CA VAL A 181 -56.31 -31.24 -3.28
C VAL A 181 -57.67 -31.12 -2.58
N GLN A 182 -58.73 -31.39 -3.33
CA GLN A 182 -60.09 -31.54 -2.80
C GLN A 182 -60.09 -32.51 -1.60
N PRO A 183 -60.67 -32.15 -0.46
CA PRO A 183 -60.90 -33.11 0.61
C PRO A 183 -61.87 -34.18 0.09
N LEU A 184 -61.43 -35.44 0.09
CA LEU A 184 -62.31 -36.59 -0.12
C LEU A 184 -63.40 -36.54 0.95
N HIS A 185 -64.60 -36.10 0.56
CA HIS A 185 -65.79 -36.21 1.39
C HIS A 185 -66.02 -37.69 1.74
N THR A 186 -65.68 -38.05 2.96
CA THR A 186 -66.19 -39.23 3.64
C THR A 186 -67.56 -38.83 4.21
N GLN A 187 -68.63 -39.11 3.48
CA GLN A 187 -69.93 -39.30 4.12
C GLN A 187 -70.14 -40.79 4.32
N SER A 188 -69.86 -41.23 5.55
CA SER A 188 -70.36 -42.51 6.05
C SER A 188 -71.88 -42.41 6.19
N ASN A 189 -72.58 -43.29 5.49
CA ASN A 189 -73.98 -43.58 5.74
C ASN A 189 -74.13 -44.11 7.18
N GLU A 190 -74.68 -43.32 8.09
CA GLU A 190 -75.31 -43.83 9.30
C GLU A 190 -76.82 -43.63 9.16
N ALA A 191 -77.52 -44.73 8.84
CA ALA A 191 -78.96 -44.84 8.92
C ALA A 191 -79.31 -45.63 10.19
N ARG A 192 -80.15 -45.03 11.04
CA ARG A 192 -81.10 -45.73 11.89
C ARG A 192 -82.42 -44.98 11.88
#